data_AF-A0A534SMK1-F1
#
_entry.id   AF-A0A534SMK1-F1
#
_cell.length_a   1.000
_cell.length_b   1.000
_cell.length_c   1.000
_cell.angle_alpha   90.00
_cell.angle_beta   90.00
_cell.angle_gamma   90.00
#
_symmetry.space_group_name_H-M   'P 1'
#
loop_
_entity.id
_entity.type
_entity.pdbx_description
1 polymer ?
#
loop_
_entity_poly.entity_id
_entity_poly.type
_entity_poly.pdbx_seq_one_letter_code
_entity_poly.pdbx_strand_id
1 'polypeptide(L)'
;MTFPSHYWAVILGGSSGFGLASAQKLAEHGMNCFLVHRDRRGAMARIEPEFEQIRRQGVSLVTMNVDALDPAAREECLARLAHALGAGGRVRVLLHSIAFGNLKLLLPERAPERPAIGELAGALGIDAAPLAAAANRLFGEGLAALAPLADPPAYPSGAFLDEEDFARTIHAMGTSLLTWARALLDRQLFADDARVFGLTSEGNTVAWRGYAAVAAAKVALESISRAMAVEFAPYGVRSNIIQAGVTDTPALRAIPGHEHLAGQARLRNPFRRLT
;
A
#
# COMPACT_ATOMS: atom_id res chain seq x y z
N MET A 1 20.92 -10.87 -12.32
CA MET A 1 21.05 -9.44 -12.71
C MET A 1 21.53 -8.68 -11.48
N THR A 2 22.51 -7.79 -11.64
CA THR A 2 23.05 -6.96 -10.53
C THR A 2 23.08 -5.51 -11.02
N PHE A 3 22.62 -4.59 -10.18
CA PHE A 3 22.66 -3.16 -10.46
C PHE A 3 24.04 -2.59 -10.15
N PRO A 4 24.52 -1.63 -10.96
CA PRO A 4 25.68 -0.83 -10.61
C PRO A 4 25.51 -0.11 -9.27
N SER A 5 26.60 0.00 -8.51
CA SER A 5 26.62 0.61 -7.16
C SER A 5 26.31 2.11 -7.12
N HIS A 6 26.21 2.78 -8.27
CA HIS A 6 25.79 4.18 -8.35
C HIS A 6 24.27 4.34 -8.48
N TYR A 7 23.50 3.26 -8.63
CA TYR A 7 22.05 3.34 -8.70
C TYR A 7 21.38 3.22 -7.34
N TRP A 8 20.39 4.09 -7.16
CA TRP A 8 19.60 4.20 -5.95
C TRP A 8 18.11 3.99 -6.23
N ALA A 9 17.44 3.35 -5.27
CA ALA A 9 15.99 3.33 -5.14
C ALA A 9 15.57 4.35 -4.08
N VAL A 10 14.65 5.25 -4.42
CA VAL A 10 13.91 6.07 -3.46
C VAL A 10 12.57 5.40 -3.22
N ILE A 11 12.27 5.03 -1.98
CA ILE A 11 11.03 4.30 -1.64
C ILE A 11 10.28 5.08 -0.56
N LEU A 12 9.10 5.57 -0.94
CA LEU A 12 8.16 6.25 -0.05
C LEU A 12 7.23 5.20 0.58
N GLY A 13 7.21 5.11 1.91
CA GLY A 13 6.56 4.01 2.64
C GLY A 13 7.45 2.77 2.76
N GLY A 14 8.75 2.94 2.96
CA GLY A 14 9.75 1.86 2.91
C GLY A 14 9.89 0.97 4.16
N SER A 15 9.13 1.18 5.24
CA SER A 15 9.31 0.47 6.51
C SER A 15 8.48 -0.81 6.69
N SER A 16 7.51 -1.07 5.81
CA SER A 16 6.68 -2.28 5.88
C SER A 16 6.07 -2.64 4.52
N GLY A 17 5.41 -3.80 4.46
CA GLY A 17 4.62 -4.24 3.30
C GLY A 17 5.43 -4.25 1.99
N PHE A 18 4.79 -3.79 0.91
CA PHE A 18 5.40 -3.77 -0.41
C PHE A 18 6.65 -2.88 -0.51
N GLY A 19 6.67 -1.75 0.20
CA GLY A 19 7.82 -0.83 0.18
C GLY A 19 9.07 -1.49 0.75
N LEU A 20 8.96 -2.11 1.92
CA LEU A 20 10.07 -2.84 2.55
C LEU A 20 10.50 -4.05 1.71
N ALA A 21 9.55 -4.86 1.25
CA ALA A 21 9.85 -6.02 0.42
C ALA A 21 10.56 -5.62 -0.89
N SER A 22 10.17 -4.51 -1.50
CA SER A 22 10.85 -3.96 -2.68
C SER A 22 12.26 -3.48 -2.36
N ALA A 23 12.47 -2.83 -1.21
CA ALA A 23 13.78 -2.39 -0.75
C ALA A 23 14.73 -3.58 -0.57
N GLN A 24 14.28 -4.61 0.14
CA GLN A 24 15.02 -5.86 0.32
C GLN A 24 15.36 -6.49 -1.03
N LYS A 25 14.38 -6.59 -1.93
CA LYS A 25 14.61 -7.22 -3.22
C LYS A 25 15.59 -6.45 -4.10
N LEU A 26 15.50 -5.13 -4.13
CA LEU A 26 16.43 -4.28 -4.89
C LEU A 26 17.85 -4.34 -4.31
N ALA A 27 17.97 -4.38 -2.98
CA ALA A 27 19.24 -4.52 -2.27
C ALA A 27 19.93 -5.86 -2.54
N GLU A 28 19.19 -6.97 -2.58
CA GLU A 28 19.72 -8.29 -3.00
C GLU A 28 20.37 -8.24 -4.40
N HIS A 29 19.89 -7.33 -5.25
CA HIS A 29 20.42 -7.10 -6.58
C HIS A 29 21.45 -5.97 -6.63
N GLY A 30 21.95 -5.48 -5.50
CA GLY A 30 23.05 -4.49 -5.42
C GLY A 30 22.62 -3.02 -5.53
N MET A 31 21.32 -2.70 -5.51
CA MET A 31 20.86 -1.32 -5.57
C MET A 31 20.86 -0.68 -4.17
N ASN A 32 21.44 0.52 -4.05
CA ASN A 32 21.36 1.30 -2.82
C ASN A 32 19.93 1.80 -2.58
N CYS A 33 19.57 2.03 -1.33
CA CYS A 33 18.21 2.39 -0.96
C CYS A 33 18.15 3.67 -0.12
N PHE A 34 17.20 4.54 -0.43
CA PHE A 34 16.79 5.68 0.36
C PHE A 34 15.31 5.50 0.73
N LEU A 35 15.03 5.21 1.99
CA LEU A 35 13.68 4.90 2.48
C LEU A 35 13.12 6.08 3.25
N VAL A 36 11.98 6.59 2.82
CA VAL A 36 11.17 7.52 3.60
C VAL A 36 10.01 6.74 4.19
N HIS A 37 9.79 6.88 5.48
CA HIS A 37 8.70 6.20 6.18
C HIS A 37 8.21 7.04 7.35
N ARG A 38 7.04 6.70 7.88
CA ARG A 38 6.43 7.42 9.00
C ARG A 38 5.91 6.43 10.02
N ASP A 39 6.69 6.22 11.06
CA ASP A 39 6.42 5.25 12.10
C ASP A 39 6.52 5.87 13.49
N ARG A 40 5.66 5.42 14.41
CA ARG A 40 5.77 5.80 15.82
C ARG A 40 7.10 5.29 16.37
N ARG A 41 7.71 6.03 17.30
CA ARG A 41 9.03 5.69 17.89
C ARG A 41 9.11 4.25 18.40
N GLY A 42 8.05 3.75 19.05
CA GLY A 42 7.99 2.37 19.55
C GLY A 42 7.95 1.27 18.49
N ALA A 43 7.63 1.59 17.23
CA ALA A 43 7.66 0.63 16.13
C ALA A 43 9.07 0.34 15.62
N MET A 44 10.04 1.23 15.87
CA MET A 44 11.40 1.09 15.34
C MET A 44 12.12 -0.17 15.81
N ALA A 45 11.83 -0.67 17.02
CA ALA A 45 12.39 -1.93 17.52
C ALA A 45 12.04 -3.13 16.63
N ARG A 46 10.92 -3.08 15.91
CA ARG A 46 10.52 -4.10 14.94
C ARG A 46 11.03 -3.83 13.53
N ILE A 47 11.30 -2.58 13.17
CA ILE A 47 11.68 -2.17 11.82
C ILE A 47 13.20 -2.24 11.63
N GLU A 48 13.98 -1.86 12.63
CA GLU A 48 15.45 -1.81 12.50
C GLU A 48 16.08 -3.16 12.10
N PRO A 49 15.64 -4.32 12.61
CA PRO A 49 16.14 -5.61 12.14
C PRO A 49 15.98 -5.83 10.63
N GLU A 50 14.91 -5.31 10.02
CA GLU A 50 14.65 -5.39 8.58
C GLU A 50 15.59 -4.48 7.79
N PHE A 51 15.91 -3.29 8.32
CA PHE A 51 16.90 -2.39 7.75
C PHE A 51 18.31 -2.98 7.83
N GLU A 52 18.64 -3.66 8.92
CA GLU A 52 19.89 -4.40 9.03
C GLU A 52 20.00 -5.54 8.02
N GLN A 53 18.90 -6.20 7.66
CA GLN A 53 18.90 -7.20 6.59
C GLN A 53 19.22 -6.58 5.22
N ILE A 54 18.75 -5.37 4.95
CA ILE A 54 19.09 -4.63 3.73
C ILE A 54 20.59 -4.27 3.74
N ARG A 55 21.11 -3.73 4.85
CA ARG A 55 22.54 -3.37 4.99
C ARG A 55 23.46 -4.57 4.82
N ARG A 56 23.05 -5.76 5.28
CA ARG A 56 23.79 -7.02 5.09
C ARG A 56 23.97 -7.43 3.63
N GLN A 57 23.21 -6.88 2.69
CA GLN A 57 23.45 -7.08 1.25
C GLN A 57 24.69 -6.32 0.72
N GLY A 58 25.36 -5.53 1.57
CA GLY A 58 26.53 -4.74 1.18
C GLY A 58 26.19 -3.47 0.39
N VAL A 59 24.91 -3.08 0.36
CA VAL A 59 24.44 -1.83 -0.25
C VAL A 59 24.39 -0.70 0.77
N SER A 60 24.41 0.54 0.29
CA SER A 60 24.14 1.71 1.12
C SER A 60 22.64 1.84 1.39
N LEU A 61 22.29 2.11 2.65
CA LEU A 61 20.92 2.35 3.09
C LEU A 61 20.83 3.64 3.88
N VAL A 62 19.99 4.57 3.43
CA VAL A 62 19.60 5.77 4.17
C VAL A 62 18.11 5.68 4.51
N THR A 63 17.74 5.98 5.76
CA THR A 63 16.34 5.96 6.21
C THR A 63 15.98 7.30 6.85
N MET A 64 14.77 7.77 6.58
CA MET A 64 14.19 9.01 7.12
C MET A 64 12.81 8.70 7.68
N ASN A 65 12.67 8.75 9.01
CA ASN A 65 11.37 8.59 9.69
C ASN A 65 10.66 9.95 9.82
N VAL A 66 10.05 10.42 8.73
CA VAL A 66 9.41 11.73 8.61
C VAL A 66 8.14 11.63 7.77
N ASP A 67 7.29 12.65 7.82
CA ASP A 67 6.14 12.71 6.92
C ASP A 67 6.56 13.10 5.50
N ALA A 68 6.53 12.16 4.56
CA ALA A 68 6.86 12.39 3.15
C ALA A 68 5.94 13.40 2.44
N LEU A 69 4.79 13.73 3.03
CA LEU A 69 3.84 14.68 2.49
C LEU A 69 4.19 16.12 2.90
N ASP A 70 4.85 16.29 4.05
CA ASP A 70 5.29 17.59 4.53
C ASP A 70 6.35 18.19 3.58
N PRO A 71 6.15 19.41 3.06
CA PRO A 71 7.09 20.02 2.12
C PRO A 71 8.49 20.25 2.69
N ALA A 72 8.62 20.61 3.96
CA ALA A 72 9.92 20.87 4.58
C ALA A 72 10.67 19.56 4.82
N ALA A 73 9.99 18.52 5.32
CA ALA A 73 10.56 17.19 5.46
C ALA A 73 10.96 16.57 4.11
N ARG A 74 10.18 16.81 3.05
CA ARG A 74 10.55 16.41 1.69
C ARG A 74 11.82 17.10 1.23
N GLU A 75 11.97 18.40 1.48
CA GLU A 75 13.20 19.13 1.14
C GLU A 75 14.41 18.57 1.90
N GLU A 76 14.28 18.31 3.19
CA GLU A 76 15.32 17.69 4.01
C GLU A 76 15.72 16.31 3.45
N CYS A 77 14.73 15.48 3.09
CA CYS A 77 14.97 14.19 2.46
C CYS A 77 15.74 14.33 1.15
N LEU A 78 15.37 15.29 0.28
CA LEU A 78 16.03 15.52 -1.01
C LEU A 78 17.47 16.01 -0.83
N ALA A 79 17.72 16.88 0.15
CA ALA A 79 19.07 17.32 0.50
C ALA A 79 19.92 16.15 1.00
N ARG A 80 19.36 15.31 1.88
CA ARG A 80 20.04 14.12 2.41
C ARG A 80 20.31 13.08 1.32
N LEU A 81 19.35 12.90 0.41
CA LEU A 81 19.48 12.03 -0.76
C LEU A 81 20.61 12.52 -1.67
N ALA A 82 20.63 13.81 -2.04
CA ALA A 82 21.68 14.38 -2.88
C ALA A 82 23.08 14.18 -2.27
N HIS A 83 23.21 14.38 -0.96
CA HIS A 83 24.45 14.10 -0.25
C HIS A 83 24.85 12.62 -0.32
N ALA A 84 23.90 11.69 -0.14
CA ALA A 84 24.14 10.25 -0.19
C ALA A 84 24.49 9.75 -1.60
N LEU A 85 23.90 10.33 -2.64
CA LEU A 85 24.22 10.02 -4.04
C LEU A 85 25.63 10.47 -4.42
N GLY A 86 26.07 11.62 -3.90
CA GLY A 86 27.31 12.27 -4.34
C GLY A 86 27.27 12.63 -5.82
N ALA A 87 28.43 12.88 -6.44
CA ALA A 87 28.51 13.33 -7.83
C ALA A 87 28.07 12.25 -8.84
N GLY A 88 28.34 10.97 -8.55
CA GLY A 88 28.11 9.85 -9.46
C GLY A 88 26.79 9.09 -9.25
N GLY A 89 26.14 9.24 -8.10
CA GLY A 89 24.91 8.52 -7.80
C GLY A 89 23.71 9.04 -8.59
N ARG A 90 22.80 8.13 -8.95
CA ARG A 90 21.55 8.46 -9.66
C ARG A 90 20.38 7.63 -9.16
N VAL A 91 19.20 8.22 -9.11
CA VAL A 91 17.95 7.54 -8.79
C VAL A 91 17.48 6.76 -10.00
N ARG A 92 17.57 5.42 -9.92
CA ARG A 92 17.10 4.50 -10.95
C ARG A 92 15.64 4.15 -10.75
N VAL A 93 15.19 4.09 -9.51
CA VAL A 93 13.84 3.70 -9.11
C VAL A 93 13.28 4.70 -8.11
N LEU A 94 12.07 5.20 -8.37
CA LEU A 94 11.21 5.82 -7.37
C LEU A 94 9.99 4.91 -7.19
N LEU A 95 9.75 4.45 -5.97
CA LEU A 95 8.56 3.68 -5.62
C LEU A 95 7.69 4.47 -4.63
N HIS A 96 6.47 4.77 -5.04
CA HIS A 96 5.43 5.30 -4.16
C HIS A 96 4.60 4.15 -3.58
N SER A 97 4.88 3.81 -2.33
CA SER A 97 4.22 2.75 -1.56
C SER A 97 3.50 3.30 -0.32
N ILE A 98 3.23 4.61 -0.26
CA ILE A 98 2.48 5.20 0.85
C ILE A 98 1.05 4.67 0.83
N ALA A 99 0.66 4.03 1.94
CA ALA A 99 -0.68 3.49 2.15
C ALA A 99 -1.29 4.07 3.43
N PHE A 100 -1.85 5.28 3.30
CA PHE A 100 -2.53 5.99 4.38
C PHE A 100 -3.79 6.65 3.84
N GLY A 101 -4.94 6.02 4.05
CA GLY A 101 -6.21 6.50 3.54
C GLY A 101 -7.35 6.30 4.51
N ASN A 102 -8.35 7.17 4.41
CA ASN A 102 -9.51 7.13 5.27
C ASN A 102 -10.49 6.02 4.81
N LEU A 103 -10.96 5.23 5.77
CA LEU A 103 -11.85 4.08 5.55
C LEU A 103 -13.26 4.26 6.15
N LYS A 104 -13.61 5.50 6.52
CA LYS A 104 -14.95 5.87 6.98
C LYS A 104 -15.96 5.60 5.86
N LEU A 105 -17.21 5.37 6.27
CA LEU A 105 -18.33 5.26 5.34
C LEU A 105 -18.72 6.64 4.78
N LEU A 106 -19.44 6.63 3.66
CA LEU A 106 -20.08 7.84 3.13
C LEU A 106 -21.34 8.23 3.92
N LEU A 107 -22.04 7.22 4.46
CA LEU A 107 -23.32 7.34 5.15
C LEU A 107 -23.44 6.24 6.21
N PRO A 108 -24.35 6.39 7.20
CA PRO A 108 -24.63 5.35 8.18
C PRO A 108 -24.97 4.02 7.52
N GLU A 109 -24.40 2.93 8.03
CA GLU A 109 -24.77 1.59 7.58
C GLU A 109 -26.15 1.22 8.14
N ARG A 110 -27.04 0.75 7.26
CA ARG A 110 -28.26 0.06 7.67
C ARG A 110 -27.93 -1.40 7.91
N ALA A 111 -28.44 -1.97 9.00
CA ALA A 111 -28.23 -3.37 9.33
C ALA A 111 -28.65 -4.25 8.13
N PRO A 112 -27.76 -5.07 7.56
CA PRO A 112 -28.11 -5.92 6.44
C PRO A 112 -29.02 -7.05 6.91
N GLU A 113 -30.10 -7.30 6.19
CA GLU A 113 -30.88 -8.53 6.35
C GLU A 113 -30.03 -9.72 5.87
N ARG A 114 -29.86 -10.72 6.74
CA ARG A 114 -29.05 -11.91 6.45
C ARG A 114 -29.80 -13.17 6.86
N PRO A 115 -30.74 -13.63 6.01
CA PRO A 115 -31.57 -14.76 6.37
C PRO A 115 -30.81 -16.09 6.28
N ALA A 116 -29.68 -16.15 5.55
CA ALA A 116 -29.00 -17.40 5.19
C ALA A 116 -28.72 -18.35 6.37
N ILE A 117 -28.18 -17.83 7.49
CA ILE A 117 -27.94 -18.65 8.69
C ILE A 117 -29.27 -19.13 9.30
N GLY A 118 -30.27 -18.26 9.39
CA GLY A 118 -31.58 -18.58 9.95
C GLY A 118 -32.34 -19.60 9.10
N GLU A 119 -32.36 -19.42 7.77
CA GLU A 119 -32.96 -20.34 6.80
C GLU A 119 -32.25 -21.69 6.83
N LEU A 120 -30.91 -21.71 6.84
CA LEU A 120 -30.14 -22.94 6.91
C LEU A 120 -30.37 -23.69 8.24
N ALA A 121 -30.40 -22.97 9.36
CA ALA A 121 -30.70 -23.56 10.66
C ALA A 121 -32.12 -24.14 10.71
N GLY A 122 -33.10 -23.40 10.17
CA GLY A 122 -34.48 -23.85 10.06
C GLY A 122 -34.63 -25.11 9.20
N ALA A 123 -33.94 -25.17 8.06
CA ALA A 123 -33.94 -26.34 7.18
C ALA A 123 -33.29 -27.58 7.83
N LEU A 124 -32.31 -27.37 8.72
CA LEU A 124 -31.63 -28.43 9.45
C LEU A 124 -32.34 -28.81 10.77
N GLY A 125 -33.34 -28.05 11.20
CA GLY A 125 -34.01 -28.25 12.48
C GLY A 125 -33.12 -28.01 13.70
N ILE A 126 -32.15 -27.09 13.59
CA ILE A 126 -31.18 -26.74 14.65
C ILE A 126 -31.28 -25.26 15.02
N ASP A 127 -30.69 -24.89 16.16
CA ASP A 127 -30.56 -23.49 16.56
C ASP A 127 -29.58 -22.73 15.65
N ALA A 128 -29.95 -21.50 15.28
CA ALA A 128 -29.14 -20.65 14.42
C ALA A 128 -27.85 -20.14 15.09
N ALA A 129 -27.87 -19.90 16.41
CA ALA A 129 -26.73 -19.32 17.12
C ALA A 129 -25.49 -20.24 17.14
N PRO A 130 -25.60 -21.54 17.48
CA PRO A 130 -24.48 -22.48 17.36
C PRO A 130 -23.95 -22.60 15.93
N LEU A 131 -24.83 -22.57 14.92
CA LEU A 131 -24.44 -22.62 13.51
C LEU A 131 -23.64 -21.37 13.10
N ALA A 132 -24.10 -20.18 13.48
CA ALA A 132 -23.38 -18.92 13.26
C ALA A 132 -22.00 -18.95 13.92
N ALA A 133 -21.92 -19.37 15.19
CA ALA A 133 -20.67 -19.47 15.92
C ALA A 133 -19.69 -20.44 15.25
N ALA A 134 -20.18 -21.59 14.76
CA ALA A 134 -19.37 -22.54 14.01
C ALA A 134 -18.88 -21.96 12.68
N ALA A 135 -19.73 -21.26 11.93
CA ALA A 135 -19.37 -20.62 10.67
C ALA A 135 -18.27 -19.56 10.87
N ASN A 136 -18.44 -18.68 11.87
CA ASN A 136 -17.45 -17.66 12.23
C ASN A 136 -16.11 -18.27 12.64
N ARG A 137 -16.14 -19.29 13.51
CA ARG A 137 -14.92 -19.97 13.95
C ARG A 137 -14.17 -20.63 12.79
N LEU A 138 -14.87 -21.41 11.97
CA LEU A 138 -14.26 -22.11 10.82
C LEU A 138 -13.75 -21.12 9.76
N PHE A 139 -14.46 -20.02 9.53
CA PHE A 139 -14.00 -18.94 8.65
C PHE A 139 -12.70 -18.32 9.17
N GLY A 140 -12.63 -17.99 10.47
CA GLY A 140 -11.42 -17.49 11.13
C GLY A 140 -10.25 -18.49 11.13
N GLU A 141 -10.53 -19.79 11.13
CA GLU A 141 -9.54 -20.87 10.96
C GLU A 141 -9.07 -21.04 9.49
N GLY A 142 -9.63 -20.27 8.55
CA GLY A 142 -9.19 -20.20 7.16
C GLY A 142 -10.11 -20.89 6.15
N LEU A 143 -11.26 -21.42 6.56
CA LEU A 143 -12.26 -21.99 5.64
C LEU A 143 -13.03 -20.87 4.92
N ALA A 144 -12.36 -20.26 3.94
CA ALA A 144 -12.84 -19.07 3.22
C ALA A 144 -14.22 -19.23 2.56
N ALA A 145 -14.62 -20.46 2.21
CA ALA A 145 -15.92 -20.76 1.62
C ALA A 145 -17.11 -20.38 2.51
N LEU A 146 -16.88 -20.22 3.83
CA LEU A 146 -17.90 -19.79 4.79
C LEU A 146 -18.02 -18.27 4.93
N ALA A 147 -17.25 -17.47 4.19
CA ALA A 147 -17.33 -16.01 4.26
C ALA A 147 -18.76 -15.43 4.08
N PRO A 148 -19.64 -15.97 3.21
CA PRO A 148 -21.03 -15.48 3.11
C PRO A 148 -21.90 -15.76 4.34
N LEU A 149 -21.51 -16.74 5.17
CA LEU A 149 -22.21 -17.16 6.38
C LEU A 149 -21.61 -16.56 7.66
N ALA A 150 -20.39 -16.00 7.57
CA ALA A 150 -19.72 -15.33 8.67
C ALA A 150 -20.31 -13.93 8.93
N ASP A 151 -20.02 -13.40 10.12
CA ASP A 151 -20.44 -12.09 10.57
C ASP A 151 -19.90 -11.00 9.64
N PRO A 152 -20.71 -9.97 9.32
CA PRO A 152 -20.24 -8.85 8.52
C PRO A 152 -19.02 -8.17 9.15
N PRO A 153 -18.14 -7.58 8.32
CA PRO A 153 -17.21 -6.59 8.80
C PRO A 153 -17.91 -5.47 9.56
N ALA A 154 -17.36 -5.07 10.71
CA ALA A 154 -17.82 -3.90 11.43
C ALA A 154 -17.16 -2.64 10.86
N TYR A 155 -17.96 -1.63 10.53
CA TYR A 155 -17.49 -0.34 10.05
C TYR A 155 -17.68 0.76 11.10
N PRO A 156 -16.79 1.77 11.14
CA PRO A 156 -17.01 2.95 11.96
C PRO A 156 -18.31 3.66 11.53
N SER A 157 -19.25 3.84 12.46
CA SER A 157 -20.56 4.46 12.22
C SER A 157 -20.74 5.84 12.86
N GLY A 158 -19.77 6.28 13.68
CA GLY A 158 -19.83 7.56 14.40
C GLY A 158 -19.27 8.77 13.62
N ALA A 159 -18.62 8.54 12.47
CA ALA A 159 -18.08 9.60 11.62
C ALA A 159 -18.04 9.13 10.16
N PHE A 160 -18.33 10.05 9.24
CA PHE A 160 -18.40 9.78 7.79
C PHE A 160 -17.30 10.55 7.06
N LEU A 161 -17.02 10.14 5.82
CA LEU A 161 -16.08 10.84 4.96
C LEU A 161 -16.57 12.26 4.68
N ASP A 162 -15.68 13.22 4.87
CA ASP A 162 -15.84 14.61 4.47
C ASP A 162 -14.83 14.97 3.36
N GLU A 163 -14.88 16.23 2.91
CA GLU A 163 -14.00 16.73 1.86
C GLU A 163 -12.51 16.66 2.24
N GLU A 164 -12.18 16.93 3.51
CA GLU A 164 -10.82 16.91 4.02
C GLU A 164 -10.26 15.47 4.06
N ASP A 165 -11.08 14.49 4.42
CA ASP A 165 -10.72 13.08 4.35
C ASP A 165 -10.40 12.62 2.93
N PHE A 166 -11.19 13.07 1.94
CA PHE A 166 -10.90 12.83 0.53
C PHE A 166 -9.60 13.53 0.10
N ALA A 167 -9.47 14.83 0.37
CA ALA A 167 -8.31 15.63 -0.03
C ALA A 167 -7.02 15.04 0.52
N ARG A 168 -6.97 14.73 1.82
CA ARG A 168 -5.81 14.14 2.49
C ARG A 168 -5.48 12.76 1.93
N THR A 169 -6.48 11.91 1.69
CA THR A 169 -6.27 10.55 1.15
C THR A 169 -5.74 10.60 -0.29
N ILE A 170 -6.35 11.42 -1.14
CA ILE A 170 -5.94 11.63 -2.54
C ILE A 170 -4.53 12.20 -2.61
N HIS A 171 -4.20 13.15 -1.74
CA HIS A 171 -2.85 13.68 -1.67
C HIS A 171 -1.83 12.62 -1.23
N ALA A 172 -2.10 11.92 -0.13
CA ALA A 172 -1.18 10.95 0.45
C ALA A 172 -0.90 9.78 -0.49
N MET A 173 -1.94 9.17 -1.04
CA MET A 173 -1.84 7.90 -1.79
C MET A 173 -1.80 8.07 -3.31
N GLY A 174 -2.08 9.28 -3.80
CA GLY A 174 -2.21 9.58 -5.24
C GLY A 174 -1.26 10.68 -5.69
N THR A 175 -1.62 11.94 -5.44
CA THR A 175 -0.99 13.08 -6.12
C THR A 175 0.43 13.38 -5.64
N SER A 176 0.80 12.99 -4.42
CA SER A 176 2.16 13.21 -3.88
C SER A 176 3.27 12.53 -4.68
N LEU A 177 2.97 11.47 -5.46
CA LEU A 177 3.96 10.85 -6.36
C LEU A 177 4.51 11.86 -7.37
N LEU A 178 3.64 12.71 -7.94
CA LEU A 178 4.05 13.73 -8.90
C LEU A 178 5.00 14.75 -8.26
N THR A 179 4.69 15.19 -7.04
CA THR A 179 5.51 16.18 -6.33
C THR A 179 6.91 15.65 -6.07
N TRP A 180 7.04 14.39 -5.65
CA TRP A 180 8.35 13.76 -5.45
C TRP A 180 9.10 13.56 -6.76
N ALA A 181 8.43 13.08 -7.81
CA ALA A 181 9.05 12.87 -9.10
C ALA A 181 9.55 14.18 -9.73
N ARG A 182 8.74 15.26 -9.68
CA ARG A 182 9.17 16.60 -10.13
C ARG A 182 10.39 17.07 -9.35
N ALA A 183 10.36 16.97 -8.03
CA ALA A 183 11.46 17.45 -7.20
C ALA A 183 12.78 16.71 -7.44
N LEU A 184 12.74 15.41 -7.76
CA LEU A 184 13.91 14.64 -8.18
C LEU A 184 14.40 15.04 -9.58
N LEU A 185 13.49 15.31 -10.51
CA LEU A 185 13.80 15.76 -11.86
C LEU A 185 14.43 17.15 -11.87
N ASP A 186 13.85 18.11 -11.15
CA ASP A 186 14.34 19.49 -11.04
C ASP A 186 15.77 19.56 -10.48
N ARG A 187 16.14 18.59 -9.63
CA ARG A 187 17.49 18.44 -9.06
C ARG A 187 18.43 17.58 -9.91
N GLN A 188 17.97 17.12 -11.07
CA GLN A 188 18.73 16.27 -11.99
C GLN A 188 19.25 14.98 -11.31
N LEU A 189 18.46 14.42 -10.37
CA LEU A 189 18.87 13.25 -9.59
C LEU A 189 18.51 11.92 -10.27
N PHE A 190 17.60 11.92 -11.24
CA PHE A 190 17.24 10.71 -11.98
C PHE A 190 18.39 10.20 -12.85
N ALA A 191 18.47 8.88 -13.00
CA ALA A 191 19.25 8.26 -14.07
C ALA A 191 18.59 8.50 -15.44
N ASP A 192 19.37 8.48 -16.52
CA ASP A 192 18.90 8.64 -17.91
C ASP A 192 17.83 7.62 -18.32
N ASP A 193 17.77 6.51 -17.61
CA ASP A 193 16.76 5.49 -17.75
C ASP A 193 16.12 5.29 -16.38
N ALA A 194 15.22 6.15 -15.91
CA ALA A 194 14.61 6.04 -14.58
C ALA A 194 13.25 5.33 -14.60
N ARG A 195 12.84 4.72 -13.48
CA ARG A 195 11.52 4.10 -13.30
C ARG A 195 10.81 4.72 -12.13
N VAL A 196 9.58 5.14 -12.35
CA VAL A 196 8.64 5.54 -11.33
C VAL A 196 7.55 4.48 -11.25
N PHE A 197 7.34 3.97 -10.06
CA PHE A 197 6.31 2.99 -9.75
C PHE A 197 5.37 3.50 -8.67
N GLY A 198 4.11 3.08 -8.74
CA GLY A 198 3.15 3.22 -7.65
C GLY A 198 2.28 1.98 -7.55
N LEU A 199 1.54 1.87 -6.45
CA LEU A 199 0.67 0.73 -6.16
C LEU A 199 -0.80 1.13 -6.22
N THR A 200 -1.58 0.48 -7.08
CA THR A 200 -3.05 0.62 -7.14
C THR A 200 -3.75 -0.57 -6.48
N SER A 201 -5.08 -0.62 -6.55
CA SER A 201 -5.92 -1.62 -5.91
C SER A 201 -7.04 -2.05 -6.85
N GLU A 202 -7.46 -3.31 -6.73
CA GLU A 202 -8.68 -3.83 -7.37
C GLU A 202 -9.92 -2.99 -7.00
N GLY A 203 -9.90 -2.32 -5.84
CA GLY A 203 -10.94 -1.40 -5.39
C GLY A 203 -11.25 -0.24 -6.34
N ASN A 204 -10.48 -0.04 -7.41
CA ASN A 204 -10.82 0.90 -8.50
C ASN A 204 -11.84 0.32 -9.49
N THR A 205 -11.91 -1.00 -9.60
CA THR A 205 -12.82 -1.73 -10.49
C THR A 205 -13.98 -2.37 -9.72
N VAL A 206 -13.79 -2.63 -8.43
CA VAL A 206 -14.80 -3.21 -7.54
C VAL A 206 -15.10 -2.24 -6.41
N ALA A 207 -16.36 -1.84 -6.26
CA ALA A 207 -16.77 -0.95 -5.18
C ALA A 207 -16.79 -1.71 -3.84
N TRP A 208 -15.87 -1.35 -2.94
CA TRP A 208 -15.85 -1.87 -1.57
C TRP A 208 -16.39 -0.84 -0.59
N ARG A 209 -17.20 -1.32 0.36
CA ARG A 209 -17.73 -0.50 1.44
C ARG A 209 -16.56 0.04 2.29
N GLY A 210 -16.62 1.34 2.62
CA GLY A 210 -15.56 2.03 3.36
C GLY A 210 -14.29 2.29 2.55
N TYR A 211 -14.27 2.08 1.23
CA TYR A 211 -13.06 2.21 0.42
C TYR A 211 -13.07 3.43 -0.53
N ALA A 212 -14.08 4.30 -0.44
CA ALA A 212 -14.33 5.35 -1.42
C ALA A 212 -13.17 6.35 -1.56
N ALA A 213 -12.65 6.90 -0.45
CA ALA A 213 -11.53 7.84 -0.50
C ALA A 213 -10.24 7.17 -1.03
N VAL A 214 -10.00 5.91 -0.64
CA VAL A 214 -8.85 5.14 -1.11
C VAL A 214 -8.96 4.86 -2.62
N ALA A 215 -10.11 4.40 -3.11
CA ALA A 215 -10.35 4.18 -4.53
C ALA A 215 -10.17 5.48 -5.34
N ALA A 216 -10.72 6.60 -4.87
CA ALA A 216 -10.53 7.90 -5.51
C ALA A 216 -9.03 8.28 -5.61
N ALA A 217 -8.26 8.05 -4.54
CA ALA A 217 -6.83 8.30 -4.53
C ALA A 217 -6.06 7.41 -5.52
N LYS A 218 -6.45 6.14 -5.65
CA LYS A 218 -5.81 5.19 -6.57
C LYS A 218 -6.16 5.47 -8.03
N VAL A 219 -7.39 5.91 -8.33
CA VAL A 219 -7.73 6.41 -9.67
C VAL A 219 -6.93 7.68 -10.01
N ALA A 220 -6.75 8.59 -9.05
CA ALA A 220 -5.90 9.76 -9.24
C ALA A 220 -4.44 9.37 -9.49
N LEU A 221 -3.91 8.39 -8.75
CA LEU A 221 -2.56 7.84 -8.94
C LEU A 221 -2.36 7.30 -10.36
N GLU A 222 -3.30 6.48 -10.84
CA GLU A 222 -3.27 5.93 -12.20
C GLU A 222 -3.31 7.02 -13.27
N SER A 223 -4.17 8.03 -13.09
CA SER A 223 -4.29 9.16 -14.01
C SER A 223 -3.01 9.96 -14.10
N ILE A 224 -2.44 10.31 -12.94
CA ILE A 224 -1.17 11.06 -12.86
C ILE A 224 -0.01 10.25 -13.45
N SER A 225 0.04 8.94 -13.21
CA SER A 225 1.10 8.11 -13.79
C SER A 225 1.04 8.08 -15.31
N ARG A 226 -0.15 8.02 -15.92
CA ARG A 226 -0.30 8.12 -17.39
C ARG A 226 0.20 9.47 -17.92
N ALA A 227 -0.15 10.57 -17.25
CA ALA A 227 0.36 11.90 -17.61
C ALA A 227 1.89 11.97 -17.51
N MET A 228 2.46 11.51 -16.38
CA MET A 228 3.90 11.44 -16.19
C MET A 228 4.60 10.56 -17.23
N ALA A 229 4.00 9.44 -17.65
CA ALA A 229 4.59 8.57 -18.66
C ALA A 229 4.78 9.28 -20.01
N VAL A 230 3.92 10.24 -20.35
CA VAL A 230 4.04 11.06 -21.57
C VAL A 230 4.99 12.23 -21.34
N GLU A 231 4.74 13.02 -20.29
CA GLU A 231 5.46 14.28 -20.06
C GLU A 231 6.91 14.07 -19.60
N PHE A 232 7.21 12.97 -18.90
CA PHE A 232 8.54 12.73 -18.36
C PHE A 232 9.41 11.86 -19.29
N ALA A 233 8.84 11.29 -20.35
CA ALA A 233 9.57 10.45 -21.30
C ALA A 233 10.77 11.16 -21.97
N PRO A 234 10.69 12.44 -22.39
CA PRO A 234 11.84 13.16 -22.94
C PRO A 234 13.03 13.29 -21.97
N TYR A 235 12.77 13.12 -20.67
CA TYR A 235 13.77 13.16 -19.61
C TYR A 235 14.25 11.76 -19.18
N GLY A 236 13.88 10.71 -19.92
CA GLY A 236 14.31 9.33 -19.64
C GLY A 236 13.56 8.64 -18.50
N VAL A 237 12.47 9.22 -18.00
CA VAL A 237 11.72 8.67 -16.87
C VAL A 237 10.46 7.94 -17.35
N ARG A 238 10.32 6.66 -16.99
CA ARG A 238 9.12 5.86 -17.26
C ARG A 238 8.24 5.76 -16.02
N SER A 239 6.92 5.88 -16.17
CA SER A 239 5.96 5.76 -15.06
C SER A 239 5.00 4.60 -15.29
N ASN A 240 4.84 3.73 -14.29
CA ASN A 240 3.91 2.60 -14.33
C ASN A 240 3.26 2.37 -12.96
N ILE A 241 1.99 1.99 -12.93
CA ILE A 241 1.28 1.63 -11.70
C ILE A 241 1.00 0.13 -11.68
N ILE A 242 1.23 -0.49 -10.53
CA ILE A 242 1.10 -1.94 -10.35
C ILE A 242 -0.15 -2.21 -9.51
N GLN A 243 -1.06 -3.03 -10.02
CA GLN A 243 -2.15 -3.61 -9.23
C GLN A 243 -1.66 -4.91 -8.59
N ALA A 244 -1.28 -4.86 -7.32
CA ALA A 244 -0.99 -6.07 -6.57
C ALA A 244 -2.29 -6.81 -6.22
N GLY A 245 -2.21 -8.14 -6.07
CA GLY A 245 -3.29 -8.90 -5.46
C GLY A 245 -3.39 -8.62 -3.96
N VAL A 246 -4.36 -9.24 -3.30
CA VAL A 246 -4.47 -9.16 -1.84
C VAL A 246 -3.24 -9.83 -1.21
N THR A 247 -2.47 -9.07 -0.46
CA THR A 247 -1.25 -9.51 0.26
C THR A 247 -1.38 -9.15 1.73
N ASP A 248 -0.98 -10.08 2.59
CA ASP A 248 -1.03 -9.87 4.03
C ASP A 248 0.01 -8.82 4.46
N THR A 249 -0.47 -7.61 4.71
CA THR A 249 0.33 -6.45 5.09
C THR A 249 -0.36 -5.68 6.23
N PRO A 250 0.37 -4.84 6.98
CA PRO A 250 -0.25 -3.94 7.95
C PRO A 250 -1.36 -3.07 7.34
N ALA A 251 -1.17 -2.62 6.09
CA ALA A 251 -2.17 -1.83 5.37
C ALA A 251 -3.45 -2.62 5.07
N LEU A 252 -3.34 -3.90 4.65
CA LEU A 252 -4.50 -4.77 4.47
C LEU A 252 -5.25 -4.95 5.79
N ARG A 253 -4.54 -5.27 6.87
CA ARG A 253 -5.14 -5.55 8.19
C ARG A 253 -5.89 -4.34 8.79
N ALA A 254 -5.57 -3.12 8.33
CA ALA A 254 -6.29 -1.91 8.73
C ALA A 254 -7.67 -1.76 8.04
N ILE A 255 -7.93 -2.51 6.96
CA ILE A 255 -9.19 -2.45 6.23
C ILE A 255 -10.27 -3.23 7.01
N PRO A 256 -11.43 -2.60 7.33
CA PRO A 256 -12.59 -3.33 7.83
C PRO A 256 -12.96 -4.47 6.90
N GLY A 257 -13.01 -5.70 7.44
CA GLY A 257 -13.33 -6.89 6.65
C GLY A 257 -12.15 -7.46 5.85
N HIS A 258 -10.92 -7.13 6.21
CA HIS A 258 -9.72 -7.68 5.56
C HIS A 258 -9.70 -9.21 5.52
N GLU A 259 -10.24 -9.90 6.52
CA GLU A 259 -10.38 -11.36 6.52
C GLU A 259 -11.30 -11.84 5.40
N HIS A 260 -12.42 -11.14 5.17
CA HIS A 260 -13.33 -11.43 4.07
C HIS A 260 -12.66 -11.18 2.72
N LEU A 261 -11.94 -10.05 2.58
CA LEU A 261 -11.18 -9.75 1.37
C LEU A 261 -10.12 -10.83 1.10
N ALA A 262 -9.37 -11.26 2.12
CA ALA A 262 -8.38 -12.33 2.02
C ALA A 262 -9.02 -13.69 1.69
N GLY A 263 -10.16 -14.02 2.32
CA GLY A 263 -10.92 -15.24 2.04
C GLY A 263 -11.38 -15.29 0.59
N GLN A 264 -12.02 -14.22 0.10
CA GLN A 264 -12.47 -14.10 -1.28
C GLN A 264 -11.30 -14.16 -2.27
N ALA A 265 -10.18 -13.50 -1.97
CA ALA A 265 -8.98 -13.58 -2.79
C ALA A 265 -8.44 -15.02 -2.89
N ARG A 266 -8.42 -15.78 -1.78
CA ARG A 266 -8.00 -17.20 -1.80
C ARG A 266 -8.98 -18.07 -2.60
N LEU A 267 -10.29 -17.82 -2.54
CA LEU A 267 -11.27 -18.56 -3.33
C LEU A 267 -11.12 -18.28 -4.83
N ARG A 268 -10.86 -17.02 -5.20
CA ARG A 268 -10.69 -16.60 -6.61
C ARG A 268 -9.35 -17.02 -7.19
N ASN A 269 -8.29 -17.13 -6.37
CA ASN A 269 -6.97 -17.54 -6.81
C ASN A 269 -6.92 -19.07 -7.03
N PRO A 270 -6.62 -19.58 -8.24
CA PRO A 270 -6.52 -21.02 -8.50
C PRO A 270 -5.50 -21.76 -7.61
N PHE A 271 -4.46 -21.05 -7.15
CA PHE A 271 -3.45 -21.58 -6.22
C PHE A 271 -3.87 -21.47 -4.74
N ARG A 272 -5.07 -20.97 -4.44
CA ARG A 272 -5.65 -20.84 -3.10
C ARG A 272 -4.79 -20.06 -2.11
N ARG A 273 -4.03 -19.09 -2.60
CA ARG A 273 -3.10 -18.27 -1.81
C ARG A 273 -3.33 -16.78 -2.01
N LEU A 274 -2.82 -16.00 -1.07
CA LEU A 274 -2.63 -14.56 -1.25
C LEU A 274 -1.40 -14.31 -2.14
N THR A 275 -1.29 -13.08 -2.65
CA THR A 275 -0.10 -12.64 -3.40
C THR A 275 1.08 -12.51 -2.46
#